data_AF-A0A814FGA3-F1
#
_entry.id   AF-A0A814FGA3-F1
#
_cell.length_a   1.000
_cell.length_b   1.000
_cell.length_c   1.000
_cell.angle_alpha   90.00
_cell.angle_beta   90.00
_cell.angle_gamma   90.00
#
_symmetry.space_group_name_H-M   'P 1'
#
loop_
_entity.id
_entity.type
_entity.pdbx_description
1 polymer ?
#
loop_
_entity_poly.entity_id
_entity_poly.type
_entity_poly.pdbx_seq_one_letter_code
_entity_poly.pdbx_strand_id
1 'polypeptide(L)'
;MAEWFKRWPSAMVSNIRDVFINMVNKSTWMDSKSKIETIKKVRGIKAKVGYPDYFKNDYMMKLEKEYAEYNFNSSLMLNALKLIQLNSKNALRTLRDPVDKNEWMITLPTTISSTYHILLNDIRIGFVIGHEIAHGFDDDARKYDMHGNEFSLWTNRTIEAFHKLKQCVVDQYNNYTLTQVNQQVAGERTKDENLADIVGLKMAFFAYREWARTHRNVDKKLPGLTKYSAEQMFFLTLGHAWCEKMSDAAAKFYLIADIHSSPQFRVIGSTSNFVEFDRAFGCKPGQSNSRVDKCNVW
;
A
#
# COMPACT_ATOMS: atom_id res chain seq x y z
N MET A 1 13.43 -16.16 18.10
CA MET A 1 12.04 -16.17 17.59
C MET A 1 11.68 -14.87 16.86
N ALA A 2 11.98 -13.69 17.42
CA ALA A 2 11.61 -12.39 16.84
C ALA A 2 12.29 -12.01 15.49
N GLU A 3 13.48 -12.52 15.19
CA GLU A 3 14.15 -12.21 13.90
C GLU A 3 13.56 -12.97 12.70
N TRP A 4 13.02 -14.16 12.93
CA TRP A 4 12.41 -14.96 11.87
C TRP A 4 11.20 -14.24 11.25
N PHE A 5 10.42 -13.55 12.08
CA PHE A 5 9.29 -12.72 11.65
C PHE A 5 9.69 -11.54 10.75
N LYS A 6 10.93 -11.04 10.83
CA LYS A 6 11.42 -9.96 9.94
C LYS A 6 11.92 -10.49 8.60
N ARG A 7 12.45 -11.72 8.56
CA ARG A 7 13.16 -12.26 7.39
C ARG A 7 12.25 -12.42 6.18
N TRP A 8 11.10 -13.05 6.36
CA TRP A 8 10.17 -13.34 5.25
C TRP A 8 9.54 -12.07 4.65
N PRO A 9 8.99 -11.11 5.44
CA PRO A 9 8.47 -9.87 4.87
C PRO A 9 9.57 -9.00 4.23
N SER A 10 10.80 -9.00 4.77
CA SER A 10 11.92 -8.26 4.16
C SER A 10 12.28 -8.79 2.77
N ALA A 11 12.26 -10.12 2.59
CA ALA A 11 12.47 -10.74 1.28
C ALA A 11 11.35 -10.35 0.30
N MET A 12 10.10 -10.33 0.78
CA MET A 12 8.96 -9.92 -0.04
C MET A 12 9.04 -8.44 -0.46
N VAL A 13 9.48 -7.54 0.44
CA VAL A 13 9.76 -6.14 0.07
C VAL A 13 10.79 -6.06 -1.06
N SER A 14 11.87 -6.84 -0.97
CA SER A 14 12.89 -6.88 -2.03
C SER A 14 12.30 -7.33 -3.36
N ASN A 15 11.56 -8.45 -3.36
CA ASN A 15 10.97 -9.01 -4.58
C ASN A 15 9.98 -8.03 -5.23
N ILE A 16 9.12 -7.39 -4.44
CA ILE A 16 8.15 -6.40 -4.93
C ILE A 16 8.87 -5.18 -5.50
N ARG A 17 9.93 -4.71 -4.83
CA ARG A 17 10.77 -3.61 -5.33
C ARG A 17 11.35 -3.95 -6.71
N ASP A 18 11.89 -5.15 -6.88
CA ASP A 18 12.49 -5.58 -8.15
C ASP A 18 11.46 -5.70 -9.27
N VAL A 19 10.26 -6.20 -8.95
CA VAL A 19 9.12 -6.19 -9.86
C VAL A 19 8.75 -4.78 -10.29
N PHE A 20 8.68 -3.83 -9.37
CA PHE A 20 8.37 -2.45 -9.69
C PHE A 20 9.44 -1.81 -10.59
N ILE A 21 10.73 -2.06 -10.31
CA ILE A 21 11.84 -1.61 -11.18
C ILE A 21 11.66 -2.16 -12.61
N ASN A 22 11.25 -3.43 -12.75
CA ASN A 22 10.98 -4.04 -14.05
C ASN A 22 9.79 -3.37 -14.76
N MET A 23 8.72 -3.07 -14.02
CA MET A 23 7.55 -2.34 -14.55
C MET A 23 7.96 -0.94 -15.05
N VAL A 24 8.74 -0.19 -14.25
CA VAL A 24 9.28 1.13 -14.65
C VAL A 24 10.13 1.03 -15.92
N ASN A 25 10.98 0.01 -16.04
CA ASN A 25 11.79 -0.18 -17.25
C ASN A 25 10.93 -0.43 -18.49
N LYS A 26 9.86 -1.23 -18.35
CA LYS A 26 8.94 -1.60 -19.45
C LYS A 26 7.90 -0.54 -19.78
N SER A 27 7.70 0.46 -18.92
CA SER A 27 6.68 1.49 -19.13
C SER A 27 6.95 2.26 -20.42
N THR A 28 5.90 2.54 -21.20
CA THR A 28 6.02 3.24 -22.49
C THR A 28 5.75 4.74 -22.38
N TRP A 29 5.16 5.17 -21.27
CA TRP A 29 4.74 6.55 -21.04
C TRP A 29 5.82 7.42 -20.37
N MET A 30 6.82 6.79 -19.75
CA MET A 30 7.91 7.48 -19.06
C MET A 30 9.16 7.57 -19.93
N ASP A 31 9.78 8.74 -19.99
CA ASP A 31 11.06 8.94 -20.69
C ASP A 31 12.26 8.34 -19.93
N SER A 32 13.38 8.13 -20.63
CA SER A 32 14.57 7.49 -20.07
C SER A 32 15.16 8.21 -18.86
N LYS A 33 15.13 9.55 -18.83
CA LYS A 33 15.66 10.34 -17.70
C LYS A 33 14.78 10.13 -16.48
N SER A 34 13.48 10.25 -16.64
CA SER A 34 12.50 10.05 -15.57
C SER A 34 12.51 8.61 -15.03
N LYS A 35 12.75 7.61 -15.88
CA LYS A 35 12.94 6.20 -15.46
C LYS A 35 14.15 6.03 -14.55
N ILE A 36 15.29 6.64 -14.90
CA ILE A 36 16.51 6.56 -14.09
C ILE A 36 16.27 7.14 -12.69
N GLU A 37 15.68 8.32 -12.59
CA GLU A 37 15.39 8.95 -11.29
C GLU A 37 14.36 8.17 -10.47
N THR A 38 13.33 7.64 -11.14
CA THR A 38 12.35 6.74 -10.52
C THR A 38 13.04 5.52 -9.92
N ILE A 39 13.90 4.83 -10.68
CA ILE A 39 14.60 3.62 -10.21
C ILE A 39 15.57 3.94 -9.06
N LYS A 40 16.28 5.09 -9.11
CA LYS A 40 17.12 5.55 -7.99
C LYS A 40 16.28 5.71 -6.72
N LYS A 41 15.12 6.35 -6.82
CA LYS A 41 14.18 6.52 -5.70
C LYS A 41 13.70 5.18 -5.16
N VAL A 42 13.21 4.28 -6.02
CA VAL A 42 12.74 2.94 -5.62
C VAL A 42 13.80 2.17 -4.83
N ARG A 43 15.06 2.22 -5.28
CA ARG A 43 16.20 1.60 -4.58
C ARG A 43 16.52 2.26 -3.24
N GLY A 44 16.25 3.55 -3.10
CA GLY A 44 16.44 4.31 -1.86
C GLY A 44 15.33 4.15 -0.82
N ILE A 45 14.17 3.56 -1.18
CA ILE A 45 13.07 3.32 -0.23
C ILE A 45 13.56 2.40 0.89
N LYS A 46 13.64 2.95 2.10
CA LYS A 46 14.00 2.21 3.32
C LYS A 46 12.80 1.44 3.83
N ALA A 47 12.93 0.12 3.93
CA ALA A 47 11.91 -0.73 4.49
C ALA A 47 12.07 -0.85 6.01
N LYS A 48 11.01 -0.55 6.76
CA LYS A 48 10.94 -0.73 8.21
C LYS A 48 9.98 -1.88 8.50
N VAL A 49 10.53 -3.05 8.87
CA VAL A 49 9.77 -4.31 8.98
C VAL A 49 9.70 -4.77 10.42
N GLY A 50 8.47 -4.96 10.93
CA GLY A 50 8.25 -5.43 12.29
C GLY A 50 8.46 -4.30 13.31
N TYR A 51 9.60 -4.30 13.99
CA TYR A 51 9.91 -3.35 15.06
C TYR A 51 11.30 -2.71 14.87
N PRO A 52 11.57 -1.53 15.43
CA PRO A 52 12.89 -0.89 15.36
C PRO A 52 14.01 -1.75 15.96
N ASP A 53 15.22 -1.71 15.37
CA ASP A 53 16.31 -2.58 15.84
C ASP A 53 16.86 -2.22 17.23
N TYR A 54 16.65 -0.98 17.68
CA TYR A 54 17.05 -0.53 19.03
C TYR A 54 16.26 -1.19 20.17
N PHE A 55 15.20 -1.95 19.88
CA PHE A 55 14.50 -2.78 20.87
C PHE A 55 15.37 -3.92 21.44
N LYS A 56 16.56 -4.19 20.88
CA LYS A 56 17.38 -5.36 21.28
C LYS A 56 18.35 -5.13 22.46
N ASN A 57 18.88 -3.92 22.65
CA ASN A 57 20.03 -3.72 23.56
C ASN A 57 19.82 -2.63 24.64
N ASP A 58 19.19 -1.48 24.30
CA ASP A 58 19.04 -0.33 25.24
C ASP A 58 17.56 0.06 25.49
N TYR A 59 16.66 -0.87 25.21
CA TYR A 59 15.22 -0.66 25.13
C TYR A 59 14.61 -0.03 26.39
N MET A 60 14.82 -0.66 27.55
CA MET A 60 14.22 -0.21 28.80
C MET A 60 14.78 1.16 29.21
N MET A 61 16.09 1.38 29.06
CA MET A 61 16.72 2.63 29.45
C MET A 61 16.31 3.80 28.55
N LYS A 62 16.16 3.57 27.23
CA LYS A 62 15.69 4.61 26.30
C LYS A 62 14.21 4.93 26.54
N LEU A 63 13.36 3.92 26.72
CA LEU A 63 11.95 4.12 27.06
C LEU A 63 11.77 4.79 28.42
N GLU A 64 12.49 4.35 29.45
CA GLU A 64 12.41 4.96 30.79
C GLU A 64 12.77 6.44 30.73
N LYS A 65 13.80 6.81 29.95
CA LYS A 65 14.16 8.21 29.72
C LYS A 65 13.10 8.98 28.93
N GLU A 66 12.57 8.38 27.86
CA GLU A 66 11.55 8.98 27.00
C GLU A 66 10.22 9.20 27.74
N TYR A 67 9.85 8.24 28.59
CA TYR A 67 8.63 8.25 29.38
C TYR A 67 8.82 8.79 30.81
N ALA A 68 10.01 9.26 31.19
CA ALA A 68 10.29 9.78 32.53
C ALA A 68 9.38 10.94 32.94
N GLU A 69 8.96 11.77 31.98
CA GLU A 69 8.07 12.92 32.23
C GLU A 69 6.57 12.53 32.29
N TYR A 70 6.23 11.26 32.02
CA TYR A 70 4.86 10.73 31.96
C TYR A 70 4.43 10.23 33.35
N ASN A 71 4.18 11.17 34.26
CA ASN A 71 3.67 10.88 35.60
C ASN A 71 2.13 10.96 35.65
N PHE A 72 1.48 9.81 35.58
CA PHE A 72 0.02 9.70 35.61
C PHE A 72 -0.54 9.58 37.03
N ASN A 73 -1.77 10.07 37.22
CA ASN A 73 -2.53 9.94 38.46
C ASN A 73 -3.88 9.24 38.20
N SER A 74 -4.77 9.18 39.20
CA SER A 74 -6.08 8.51 39.06
C SER A 74 -7.09 9.26 38.18
N SER A 75 -6.83 10.52 37.83
CA SER A 75 -7.71 11.32 36.98
C SER A 75 -7.39 11.13 35.49
N LEU A 76 -8.30 10.46 34.79
CA LEU A 76 -8.23 10.27 33.34
C LEU A 76 -8.11 11.61 32.60
N MET A 77 -8.88 12.63 33.01
CA MET A 77 -8.86 13.95 32.37
C MET A 77 -7.50 14.63 32.51
N LEU A 78 -6.92 14.61 33.71
CA LEU A 78 -5.61 15.23 33.94
C LEU A 78 -4.50 14.49 33.19
N ASN A 79 -4.58 13.16 33.11
CA ASN A 79 -3.65 12.37 32.31
C ASN A 79 -3.77 12.68 30.81
N ALA A 80 -4.99 12.86 30.29
CA ALA A 80 -5.20 13.23 28.89
C ALA A 80 -4.62 14.62 28.57
N LEU A 81 -4.86 15.62 29.43
CA LEU A 81 -4.29 16.95 29.28
C LEU A 81 -2.75 16.92 29.35
N LYS A 82 -2.19 16.13 30.27
CA LYS A 82 -0.74 15.91 30.39
C LYS A 82 -0.16 15.32 29.11
N LEU A 83 -0.80 14.32 28.52
CA LEU A 83 -0.36 13.71 27.25
C LEU A 83 -0.32 14.73 26.11
N ILE A 84 -1.37 15.56 25.97
CA ILE A 84 -1.41 16.63 24.96
C ILE A 84 -0.26 17.62 25.17
N GLN A 85 -0.03 18.04 26.42
CA GLN A 85 1.07 18.96 26.76
C GLN A 85 2.44 18.36 26.43
N LEU A 86 2.67 17.09 26.77
CA LEU A 86 3.94 16.40 26.51
C LEU A 86 4.17 16.22 25.01
N ASN A 87 3.15 15.84 24.25
CA ASN A 87 3.25 15.69 22.80
C ASN A 87 3.61 17.02 22.12
N SER A 88 2.94 18.13 22.51
CA SER A 88 3.27 19.46 22.00
C SER A 88 4.69 19.89 22.38
N LYS A 89 5.11 19.64 23.63
CA LYS A 89 6.46 19.95 24.10
C LYS A 89 7.52 19.16 23.33
N ASN A 90 7.29 17.87 23.08
CA ASN A 90 8.21 17.01 22.35
C ASN A 90 8.30 17.42 20.87
N ALA A 91 7.19 17.76 20.23
CA ALA A 91 7.19 18.29 18.87
C ALA A 91 7.97 19.62 18.75
N LEU A 92 7.92 20.47 19.77
CA LEU A 92 8.70 21.72 19.79
C LEU A 92 10.20 21.49 20.07
N ARG A 93 10.56 20.46 20.84
CA ARG A 93 11.96 20.12 21.14
C ARG A 93 12.74 19.73 19.89
N THR A 94 12.10 19.04 18.95
CA THR A 94 12.75 18.56 17.73
C THR A 94 12.99 19.66 16.68
N LEU A 95 12.48 20.89 16.89
CA LEU A 95 12.59 21.99 15.92
C LEU A 95 14.03 22.37 15.55
N ARG A 96 14.97 22.20 16.48
CA ARG A 96 16.40 22.54 16.27
C ARG A 96 17.28 21.32 16.03
N ASP A 97 16.71 20.13 16.16
CA ASP A 97 17.43 18.88 15.95
C ASP A 97 17.35 18.46 14.47
N PRO A 98 18.40 17.82 13.93
CA PRO A 98 18.30 17.22 12.60
C PRO A 98 17.27 16.09 12.61
N VAL A 99 16.58 15.88 11.48
CA VAL A 99 15.61 14.79 11.32
C VAL A 99 16.29 13.43 11.49
N ASP A 100 15.83 12.62 12.45
CA ASP A 100 16.27 11.25 12.62
C ASP A 100 15.63 10.34 11.55
N LYS A 101 16.40 10.00 10.51
CA LYS A 101 15.93 9.12 9.43
C LYS A 101 15.67 7.67 9.89
N ASN A 102 16.08 7.29 11.10
CA ASN A 102 15.82 5.99 11.69
C ASN A 102 14.53 5.95 12.51
N GLU A 103 13.95 7.10 12.86
CA GLU A 103 12.69 7.21 13.62
C GLU A 103 11.51 6.55 12.89
N TRP A 104 10.77 5.70 13.58
CA TRP A 104 9.62 5.02 13.00
C TRP A 104 8.39 5.89 13.09
N MET A 105 8.05 6.56 12.01
CA MET A 105 6.68 7.00 11.78
C MET A 105 5.83 5.74 11.59
N ILE A 106 4.73 5.62 12.32
CA ILE A 106 3.81 4.47 12.20
C ILE A 106 3.13 4.57 10.84
N THR A 107 3.79 4.13 9.78
CA THR A 107 3.19 4.07 8.43
C THR A 107 2.52 2.72 8.17
N LEU A 108 2.94 1.66 8.85
CA LEU A 108 2.22 0.38 8.91
C LEU A 108 2.48 -0.25 10.29
N PRO A 109 1.50 -0.26 11.22
CA PRO A 109 1.67 -1.01 12.44
C PRO A 109 1.90 -2.49 12.10
N THR A 110 2.61 -3.16 13.00
CA THR A 110 2.80 -4.60 13.18
C THR A 110 1.52 -5.46 13.17
N THR A 111 0.37 -4.91 12.77
CA THR A 111 -0.97 -5.47 12.93
C THR A 111 -1.46 -6.28 11.73
N ILE A 112 -0.59 -6.65 10.77
CA ILE A 112 -0.96 -7.71 9.84
C ILE A 112 -0.89 -9.04 10.60
N SER A 113 -2.01 -9.31 11.28
CA SER A 113 -2.28 -10.52 12.07
C SER A 113 -1.96 -11.76 11.25
N SER A 114 -0.98 -12.52 11.71
CA SER A 114 -0.59 -13.81 11.13
C SER A 114 -1.67 -14.85 11.44
N THR A 115 -2.79 -14.85 10.71
CA THR A 115 -3.73 -15.97 10.73
C THR A 115 -3.15 -17.16 9.93
N TYR A 116 -3.59 -18.37 10.27
CA TYR A 116 -2.93 -19.67 10.03
C TYR A 116 -2.57 -20.09 8.58
N HIS A 117 -2.86 -19.28 7.56
CA HIS A 117 -2.49 -19.58 6.17
C HIS A 117 -1.48 -18.57 5.63
N ILE A 118 -0.22 -19.00 5.56
CA ILE A 118 0.93 -18.24 5.03
C ILE A 118 0.56 -17.60 3.69
N LEU A 119 0.06 -18.37 2.72
CA LEU A 119 -0.35 -17.84 1.40
C LEU A 119 -1.36 -16.68 1.47
N LEU A 120 -2.31 -16.70 2.40
CA LEU A 120 -3.33 -15.64 2.49
C LEU A 120 -2.73 -14.32 3.01
N ASN A 121 -1.86 -14.41 4.00
CA ASN A 121 -1.15 -13.25 4.52
C ASN A 121 -0.13 -12.74 3.51
N ASP A 122 0.55 -13.61 2.78
CA ASP A 122 1.56 -13.26 1.79
C ASP A 122 1.00 -12.36 0.69
N ILE A 123 -0.20 -12.68 0.20
CA ILE A 123 -0.87 -11.89 -0.83
C ILE A 123 -1.34 -10.54 -0.29
N ARG A 124 -1.95 -10.51 0.90
CA ARG A 124 -2.41 -9.26 1.53
C ARG A 124 -1.25 -8.33 1.85
N ILE A 125 -0.20 -8.84 2.50
CA ILE A 125 0.98 -8.06 2.84
C ILE A 125 1.68 -7.62 1.55
N GLY A 126 1.76 -8.49 0.54
CA GLY A 126 2.37 -8.14 -0.74
C GLY A 126 1.63 -7.00 -1.44
N PHE A 127 0.29 -7.03 -1.43
CA PHE A 127 -0.53 -5.92 -1.93
C PHE A 127 -0.22 -4.62 -1.18
N VAL A 128 -0.21 -4.65 0.15
CA VAL A 128 0.07 -3.47 0.98
C VAL A 128 1.48 -2.94 0.75
N ILE A 129 2.50 -3.79 0.68
CA ILE A 129 3.87 -3.36 0.36
C ILE A 129 3.92 -2.67 -1.01
N GLY A 130 3.28 -3.25 -2.02
CA GLY A 130 3.20 -2.65 -3.34
C GLY A 130 2.47 -1.30 -3.30
N HIS A 131 1.37 -1.21 -2.56
CA HIS A 131 0.60 0.01 -2.35
C HIS A 131 1.47 1.12 -1.71
N GLU A 132 2.21 0.83 -0.64
CA GLU A 132 3.13 1.80 -0.02
C GLU A 132 4.29 2.22 -0.95
N ILE A 133 4.81 1.29 -1.77
CA ILE A 133 5.83 1.64 -2.76
C ILE A 133 5.25 2.59 -3.82
N ALA A 134 4.01 2.37 -4.24
CA ALA A 134 3.33 3.20 -5.23
C ALA A 134 3.07 4.62 -4.71
N HIS A 135 2.79 4.81 -3.41
CA HIS A 135 2.72 6.13 -2.79
C HIS A 135 4.00 6.94 -2.94
N GLY A 136 5.16 6.31 -3.09
CA GLY A 136 6.41 7.02 -3.43
C GLY A 136 6.36 7.80 -4.75
N PHE A 137 5.31 7.64 -5.56
CA PHE A 137 5.19 8.17 -6.92
C PHE A 137 3.81 8.79 -7.21
N ASP A 138 3.04 9.15 -6.18
CA ASP A 138 1.83 9.98 -6.34
C ASP A 138 2.16 11.44 -6.72
N ASP A 139 1.16 12.34 -6.79
CA ASP A 139 1.37 13.71 -7.28
C ASP A 139 2.33 14.53 -6.44
N ASP A 140 2.37 14.26 -5.13
CA ASP A 140 3.21 14.98 -4.19
C ASP A 140 4.51 14.25 -3.97
N ALA A 141 4.45 12.95 -3.67
CA ALA A 141 5.61 12.14 -3.41
C ALA A 141 6.57 12.10 -4.61
N ARG A 142 6.10 12.11 -5.87
CA ARG A 142 7.00 12.12 -7.05
C ARG A 142 8.00 13.29 -7.08
N LYS A 143 7.71 14.37 -6.34
CA LYS A 143 8.58 15.55 -6.23
C LYS A 143 9.75 15.30 -5.26
N TYR A 144 9.79 14.18 -4.55
CA TYR A 144 10.85 13.91 -3.58
C TYR A 144 11.86 12.90 -4.11
N ASP A 145 13.14 13.17 -3.91
CA ASP A 145 14.25 12.28 -4.26
C ASP A 145 14.38 11.08 -3.31
N MET A 146 15.40 10.25 -3.53
CA MET A 146 15.69 9.09 -2.69
C MET A 146 16.10 9.43 -1.25
N HIS A 147 16.36 10.70 -0.95
CA HIS A 147 16.76 11.21 0.36
C HIS A 147 15.65 11.98 1.07
N GLY A 148 14.51 12.19 0.40
CA GLY A 148 13.35 12.94 0.90
C GLY A 148 13.44 14.45 0.65
N ASN A 149 14.29 14.91 -0.28
CA ASN A 149 14.38 16.32 -0.66
C ASN A 149 13.47 16.62 -1.85
N GLU A 150 12.82 17.77 -1.85
CA GLU A 150 11.93 18.19 -2.95
C GLU A 150 12.72 18.71 -4.17
N PHE A 151 12.55 18.04 -5.32
CA PHE A 151 13.11 18.38 -6.62
C PHE A 151 12.16 17.97 -7.75
N SER A 152 12.19 18.70 -8.87
CA SER A 152 11.49 18.26 -10.10
C SER A 152 12.31 17.18 -10.82
N LEU A 153 12.07 15.92 -10.48
CA LEU A 153 12.85 14.77 -10.98
C LEU A 153 12.38 14.26 -12.35
N TRP A 154 11.09 14.41 -12.65
CA TRP A 154 10.49 13.97 -13.92
C TRP A 154 10.46 15.10 -14.93
N THR A 155 10.57 14.76 -16.21
CA THR A 155 10.36 15.75 -17.27
C THR A 155 8.88 16.12 -17.40
N ASN A 156 8.59 17.32 -17.94
CA ASN A 156 7.21 17.76 -18.19
C ASN A 156 6.42 16.75 -19.02
N ARG A 157 7.05 16.11 -20.02
CA ARG A 157 6.41 15.07 -20.83
C ARG A 157 5.95 13.88 -19.98
N THR A 158 6.78 13.41 -19.06
CA THR A 158 6.43 12.31 -18.14
C THR A 158 5.33 12.75 -17.17
N ILE A 159 5.38 13.98 -16.66
CA ILE A 159 4.36 14.53 -15.76
C ILE A 159 2.99 14.61 -16.46
N GLU A 160 2.94 15.13 -17.69
CA GLU A 160 1.71 15.19 -18.48
C GLU A 160 1.15 13.79 -18.78
N ALA A 161 2.01 12.84 -19.11
CA ALA A 161 1.60 11.45 -19.32
C ALA A 161 1.06 10.82 -18.03
N PHE A 162 1.69 11.08 -16.89
CA PHE A 162 1.24 10.63 -15.58
C PHE A 162 -0.14 11.21 -15.21
N HIS A 163 -0.36 12.50 -15.45
CA HIS A 163 -1.66 13.13 -15.21
C HIS A 163 -2.77 12.50 -16.07
N LYS A 164 -2.50 12.16 -17.35
CA LYS A 164 -3.46 11.44 -18.20
C LYS A 164 -3.81 10.05 -17.66
N LEU A 165 -2.81 9.33 -17.13
CA LEU A 165 -3.03 8.03 -16.50
C LEU A 165 -3.89 8.14 -15.23
N LYS A 166 -3.62 9.16 -14.41
CA LYS A 166 -4.44 9.46 -13.23
C LYS A 166 -5.86 9.85 -13.60
N GLN A 167 -6.05 10.65 -14.65
CA GLN A 167 -7.39 11.02 -15.11
C GLN A 167 -8.22 9.79 -15.49
N CYS A 168 -7.62 8.79 -16.14
CA CYS A 168 -8.31 7.52 -16.39
C CYS A 168 -8.83 6.85 -15.10
N VAL A 169 -8.04 6.89 -14.03
CA VAL A 169 -8.43 6.34 -12.72
C VAL A 169 -9.54 7.19 -12.09
N VAL A 170 -9.44 8.52 -12.15
CA VAL A 170 -10.51 9.42 -11.70
C VAL A 170 -11.83 9.10 -12.41
N ASP A 171 -11.80 9.03 -13.75
CA ASP A 171 -12.98 8.78 -14.57
C ASP A 171 -13.58 7.40 -14.30
N GLN A 172 -12.73 6.38 -14.08
CA GLN A 172 -13.19 5.06 -13.68
C GLN A 172 -13.95 5.09 -12.36
N TYR A 173 -13.37 5.70 -11.33
CA TYR A 173 -13.94 5.64 -10.00
C TYR A 173 -15.16 6.57 -9.84
N ASN A 174 -15.24 7.66 -10.60
CA ASN A 174 -16.46 8.48 -10.68
C ASN A 174 -17.69 7.70 -11.21
N ASN A 175 -17.47 6.62 -11.95
CA ASN A 175 -18.56 5.76 -12.45
C ASN A 175 -19.05 4.72 -11.42
N TYR A 176 -18.45 4.66 -10.24
CA TYR A 176 -18.90 3.74 -9.19
C TYR A 176 -19.91 4.41 -8.25
N THR A 177 -21.02 3.72 -8.01
CA THR A 177 -22.06 4.13 -7.06
C THR A 177 -22.17 3.12 -5.93
N LEU A 178 -22.01 3.58 -4.69
CA LEU A 178 -22.29 2.77 -3.50
C LEU A 178 -23.80 2.69 -3.30
N THR A 179 -24.41 1.61 -3.82
CA THR A 179 -25.87 1.43 -3.86
C THR A 179 -26.54 1.49 -2.50
N GLN A 180 -25.86 1.05 -1.43
CA GLN A 180 -26.35 1.11 -0.04
C GLN A 180 -26.83 2.51 0.37
N VAL A 181 -26.15 3.56 -0.10
CA VAL A 181 -26.46 4.96 0.23
C VAL A 181 -26.76 5.82 -1.00
N ASN A 182 -26.85 5.16 -2.17
CA ASN A 182 -27.07 5.77 -3.48
C ASN A 182 -26.18 6.99 -3.76
N GLN A 183 -24.89 6.87 -3.50
CA GLN A 183 -23.92 7.95 -3.67
C GLN A 183 -22.71 7.49 -4.48
N GLN A 184 -22.26 8.35 -5.40
CA GLN A 184 -21.09 8.09 -6.23
C GLN A 184 -19.78 8.25 -5.44
N VAL A 185 -18.78 7.47 -5.83
CA VAL A 185 -17.41 7.62 -5.35
C VAL A 185 -16.81 8.89 -5.94
N ALA A 186 -16.16 9.69 -5.10
CA ALA A 186 -15.40 10.86 -5.56
C ALA A 186 -14.02 10.42 -6.08
N GLY A 187 -13.93 10.10 -7.37
CA GLY A 187 -12.70 9.64 -8.02
C GLY A 187 -11.53 10.62 -7.87
N GLU A 188 -11.81 11.93 -7.92
CA GLU A 188 -10.79 12.97 -7.76
C GLU A 188 -10.16 12.99 -6.36
N ARG A 189 -10.95 12.71 -5.32
CA ARG A 189 -10.44 12.62 -3.94
C ARG A 189 -9.65 11.34 -3.73
N THR A 190 -10.14 10.24 -4.30
CA THR A 190 -9.61 8.89 -4.03
C THR A 190 -8.49 8.47 -4.98
N LYS A 191 -8.12 9.32 -5.93
CA LYS A 191 -7.22 8.98 -7.04
C LYS A 191 -5.87 8.41 -6.63
N ASP A 192 -5.26 8.92 -5.56
CA ASP A 192 -3.92 8.50 -5.13
C ASP A 192 -3.95 7.10 -4.50
N GLU A 193 -4.93 6.85 -3.63
CA GLU A 193 -5.18 5.53 -3.04
C GLU A 193 -5.59 4.50 -4.08
N ASN A 194 -6.47 4.88 -5.01
CA ASN A 194 -6.90 4.01 -6.11
C ASN A 194 -5.73 3.65 -7.03
N LEU A 195 -4.86 4.63 -7.30
CA LEU A 195 -3.64 4.41 -8.06
C LEU A 195 -2.73 3.42 -7.33
N ALA A 196 -2.47 3.65 -6.04
CA ALA A 196 -1.64 2.79 -5.23
C ALA A 196 -2.18 1.35 -5.16
N ASP A 197 -3.50 1.17 -5.07
CA ASP A 197 -4.16 -0.13 -5.12
C ASP A 197 -3.96 -0.86 -6.45
N ILE A 198 -4.19 -0.17 -7.58
CA ILE A 198 -4.02 -0.75 -8.92
C ILE A 198 -2.58 -1.23 -9.11
N VAL A 199 -1.61 -0.39 -8.75
CA VAL A 199 -0.19 -0.67 -8.96
C VAL A 199 0.31 -1.71 -7.94
N GLY A 200 -0.12 -1.60 -6.68
CA GLY A 200 0.18 -2.55 -5.62
C GLY A 200 -0.32 -3.96 -5.94
N LEU A 201 -1.51 -4.08 -6.52
CA LEU A 201 -2.04 -5.36 -7.03
C LEU A 201 -1.12 -5.98 -8.08
N LYS A 202 -0.75 -5.19 -9.11
CA LYS A 202 0.12 -5.67 -10.20
C LYS A 202 1.47 -6.13 -9.65
N MET A 203 2.07 -5.31 -8.79
CA MET A 203 3.35 -5.60 -8.14
C MET A 203 3.28 -6.91 -7.34
N ALA A 204 2.27 -7.05 -6.48
CA ALA A 204 2.08 -8.24 -5.64
C ALA A 204 1.86 -9.50 -6.48
N PHE A 205 1.05 -9.42 -7.54
CA PHE A 205 0.77 -10.57 -8.41
C PHE A 205 2.02 -11.03 -9.18
N PHE A 206 2.78 -10.10 -9.77
CA PHE A 206 3.99 -10.47 -10.49
C PHE A 206 5.10 -10.97 -9.56
N ALA A 207 5.21 -10.43 -8.33
CA ALA A 207 6.11 -10.95 -7.31
C ALA A 207 5.70 -12.36 -6.87
N TYR A 208 4.40 -12.59 -6.67
CA TYR A 208 3.85 -13.92 -6.38
C TYR A 208 4.15 -14.90 -7.50
N ARG A 209 3.94 -14.52 -8.76
CA ARG A 209 4.19 -15.39 -9.92
C ARG A 209 5.67 -15.76 -10.05
N GLU A 210 6.58 -14.83 -9.80
CA GLU A 210 8.02 -15.12 -9.81
C GLU A 210 8.43 -16.05 -8.65
N TRP A 211 7.92 -15.77 -7.44
CA TRP A 211 8.09 -16.65 -6.29
C TRP A 211 7.56 -18.06 -6.58
N ALA A 212 6.38 -18.16 -7.19
CA ALA A 212 5.74 -19.40 -7.54
C ALA A 212 6.56 -20.27 -8.52
N ARG A 213 7.32 -19.66 -9.44
CA ARG A 213 8.17 -20.41 -10.39
C ARG A 213 9.34 -21.12 -9.72
N THR A 214 9.82 -20.58 -8.60
CA THR A 214 11.05 -21.05 -7.93
C THR A 214 10.77 -21.94 -6.72
N HIS A 215 9.52 -22.03 -6.26
CA HIS A 215 9.13 -22.80 -5.07
C HIS A 215 8.34 -24.05 -5.45
N ARG A 216 8.75 -25.20 -4.89
CA ARG A 216 8.01 -26.46 -5.03
C ARG A 216 6.72 -26.39 -4.20
N ASN A 217 5.64 -27.03 -4.65
CA ASN A 217 4.33 -27.14 -3.98
C ASN A 217 3.38 -25.93 -4.07
N VAL A 218 3.58 -24.98 -4.99
CA VAL A 218 2.65 -23.84 -5.18
C VAL A 218 1.26 -24.32 -5.63
N ASP A 219 1.20 -25.45 -6.32
CA ASP A 219 -0.04 -26.11 -6.73
C ASP A 219 -0.70 -26.95 -5.63
N LYS A 220 -0.21 -26.91 -4.38
CA LYS A 220 -0.92 -27.55 -3.25
C LYS A 220 -2.23 -26.82 -3.01
N LYS A 221 -3.28 -27.39 -3.59
CA LYS A 221 -4.65 -26.91 -3.47
C LYS A 221 -5.16 -27.06 -2.05
N LEU A 222 -5.86 -26.04 -1.56
CA LEU A 222 -6.54 -26.11 -0.27
C LEU A 222 -7.70 -27.11 -0.35
N PRO A 223 -7.85 -28.02 0.63
CA PRO A 223 -9.03 -28.88 0.72
C PRO A 223 -10.32 -28.06 0.66
N GLY A 224 -11.30 -28.49 -0.14
CA GLY A 224 -12.56 -27.76 -0.38
C GLY A 224 -12.49 -26.63 -1.42
N LEU A 225 -11.30 -26.20 -1.83
CA LEU A 225 -11.09 -25.16 -2.85
C LEU A 225 -10.28 -25.67 -4.06
N THR A 226 -10.22 -26.98 -4.24
CA THR A 226 -9.40 -27.65 -5.27
C THR A 226 -9.79 -27.33 -6.71
N LYS A 227 -10.97 -26.74 -6.93
CA LYS A 227 -11.43 -26.27 -8.25
C LYS A 227 -10.71 -24.99 -8.72
N TYR A 228 -10.12 -24.22 -7.81
CA TYR A 228 -9.44 -22.98 -8.15
C TYR A 228 -7.96 -23.21 -8.47
N SER A 229 -7.45 -22.49 -9.46
CA SER A 229 -6.00 -22.41 -9.72
C SER A 229 -5.32 -21.55 -8.66
N ALA A 230 -3.98 -21.62 -8.59
CA ALA A 230 -3.21 -20.81 -7.65
C ALA A 230 -3.37 -19.30 -7.91
N GLU A 231 -3.49 -18.89 -9.18
CA GLU A 231 -3.75 -17.49 -9.57
C GLU A 231 -5.19 -17.06 -9.24
N GLN A 232 -6.19 -17.95 -9.40
CA GLN A 232 -7.55 -17.64 -8.93
C GLN A 232 -7.60 -17.50 -7.41
N MET A 233 -6.87 -18.36 -6.68
CA MET A 233 -6.73 -18.25 -5.23
C MET A 233 -6.06 -16.95 -4.81
N PHE A 234 -5.10 -16.44 -5.59
CA PHE A 234 -4.51 -15.11 -5.37
C PHE A 234 -5.58 -14.02 -5.32
N PHE A 235 -6.42 -13.95 -6.35
CA PHE A 235 -7.45 -12.91 -6.45
C PHE A 235 -8.61 -13.12 -5.47
N LEU A 236 -8.98 -14.37 -5.15
CA LEU A 236 -9.97 -14.66 -4.10
C LEU A 236 -9.48 -14.19 -2.72
N THR A 237 -8.18 -14.37 -2.44
CA THR A 237 -7.56 -13.88 -1.21
C THR A 237 -7.61 -12.37 -1.11
N LEU A 238 -7.32 -11.67 -2.21
CA LEU A 238 -7.48 -10.21 -2.28
C LEU A 238 -8.91 -9.79 -1.97
N GLY A 239 -9.90 -10.44 -2.60
CA GLY A 239 -11.32 -10.17 -2.33
C GLY A 239 -11.67 -10.38 -0.86
N HIS A 240 -11.16 -11.45 -0.25
CA HIS A 240 -11.38 -11.74 1.16
C HIS A 240 -10.71 -10.72 2.11
N ALA A 241 -9.53 -10.22 1.75
CA ALA A 241 -8.78 -9.26 2.57
C ALA A 241 -9.51 -7.92 2.76
N TRP A 242 -10.42 -7.58 1.85
CA TRP A 242 -11.23 -6.35 1.87
C TRP A 242 -12.73 -6.65 2.09
N CYS A 243 -13.08 -7.83 2.59
CA CYS A 243 -14.45 -8.13 2.98
C CYS A 243 -14.84 -7.30 4.20
N GLU A 244 -15.77 -6.36 4.00
CA GLU A 244 -16.27 -5.49 5.07
C GLU A 244 -17.75 -5.18 4.84
N LYS A 245 -18.47 -4.88 5.93
CA LYS A 245 -19.82 -4.33 5.90
C LYS A 245 -19.89 -3.11 6.81
N MET A 246 -20.46 -2.03 6.30
CA MET A 246 -20.61 -0.76 7.03
C MET A 246 -22.09 -0.45 7.29
N SER A 247 -22.37 0.31 8.33
CA SER A 247 -23.69 0.95 8.50
C SER A 247 -23.86 2.07 7.47
N ASP A 248 -25.10 2.48 7.18
CA ASP A 248 -25.37 3.56 6.21
C ASP A 248 -24.68 4.88 6.61
N ALA A 249 -24.64 5.17 7.92
CA ALA A 249 -23.96 6.34 8.46
C ALA A 249 -22.44 6.27 8.22
N ALA A 250 -21.82 5.12 8.51
CA ALA A 250 -20.40 4.90 8.25
C ALA A 250 -20.09 4.95 6.75
N ALA A 251 -20.93 4.35 5.90
CA ALA A 251 -20.78 4.36 4.45
C ALA A 251 -20.83 5.79 3.87
N LYS A 252 -21.77 6.63 4.34
CA LYS A 252 -21.83 8.05 3.95
C LYS A 252 -20.59 8.81 4.41
N PHE A 253 -20.18 8.63 5.66
CA PHE A 253 -18.98 9.25 6.20
C PHE A 253 -17.73 8.87 5.37
N TYR A 254 -17.58 7.58 5.06
CA TYR A 254 -16.48 7.06 4.26
C TYR A 254 -16.39 7.75 2.90
N LEU A 255 -17.50 7.87 2.17
CA LEU A 255 -17.52 8.51 0.85
C LEU A 255 -17.20 10.02 0.88
N ILE A 256 -17.40 10.71 2.00
CA ILE A 256 -17.19 12.16 2.11
C ILE A 256 -15.90 12.56 2.82
N ALA A 257 -15.34 11.69 3.67
CA ALA A 257 -14.21 12.03 4.55
C ALA A 257 -12.99 11.13 4.34
N ASP A 258 -13.15 9.88 3.92
CA ASP A 258 -12.03 8.98 3.66
C ASP A 258 -11.42 9.29 2.28
N ILE A 259 -10.10 9.16 2.19
CA ILE A 259 -9.34 9.29 0.94
C ILE A 259 -9.28 7.95 0.18
N HIS A 260 -9.60 6.84 0.83
CA HIS A 260 -9.69 5.54 0.18
C HIS A 260 -11.07 5.36 -0.45
N SER A 261 -11.13 4.61 -1.55
CA SER A 261 -12.39 4.05 -2.02
C SER A 261 -12.92 2.99 -1.06
N SER A 262 -14.23 2.78 -1.03
CA SER A 262 -14.81 1.75 -0.16
C SER A 262 -14.24 0.37 -0.49
N PRO A 263 -14.16 -0.56 0.49
CA PRO A 263 -13.41 -1.82 0.33
C PRO A 263 -13.78 -2.63 -0.93
N GLN A 264 -15.07 -2.67 -1.29
CA GLN A 264 -15.53 -3.32 -2.52
C GLN A 264 -14.95 -2.69 -3.80
N PHE A 265 -14.81 -1.36 -3.85
CA PHE A 265 -14.26 -0.65 -5.00
C PHE A 265 -12.73 -0.66 -5.03
N ARG A 266 -12.05 -0.87 -3.89
CA ARG A 266 -10.62 -1.19 -3.88
C ARG A 266 -10.35 -2.51 -4.64
N VAL A 267 -11.16 -3.54 -4.40
CA VAL A 267 -11.05 -4.83 -5.10
C VAL A 267 -11.52 -4.74 -6.56
N ILE A 268 -12.73 -4.24 -6.79
CA ILE A 268 -13.33 -4.16 -8.13
C ILE A 268 -12.48 -3.24 -9.01
N GLY A 269 -12.20 -2.02 -8.56
CA GLY A 269 -11.45 -1.03 -9.34
C GLY A 269 -10.04 -1.49 -9.71
N SER A 270 -9.35 -2.17 -8.80
CA SER A 270 -8.00 -2.70 -9.07
C SER A 270 -8.02 -3.86 -10.06
N THR A 271 -8.87 -4.87 -9.83
CA THR A 271 -8.96 -6.05 -10.71
C THR A 271 -9.51 -5.69 -12.09
N SER A 272 -10.38 -4.68 -12.18
CA SER A 272 -10.87 -4.13 -13.44
C SER A 272 -9.80 -3.64 -14.40
N ASN A 273 -8.64 -3.21 -13.87
CA ASN A 273 -7.51 -2.72 -14.67
C ASN A 273 -6.44 -3.78 -14.93
N PHE A 274 -6.69 -5.06 -14.61
CA PHE A 274 -5.67 -6.09 -14.64
C PHE A 274 -6.01 -7.26 -15.57
N VAL A 275 -5.25 -7.41 -16.66
CA VAL A 275 -5.52 -8.45 -17.67
C VAL A 275 -5.25 -9.86 -17.14
N GLU A 276 -4.36 -9.99 -16.16
CA GLU A 276 -4.08 -11.24 -15.47
C GLU A 276 -5.29 -11.73 -14.68
N PHE A 277 -6.11 -10.83 -14.11
CA PHE A 277 -7.38 -11.19 -13.49
C PHE A 277 -8.35 -11.75 -14.54
N ASP A 278 -8.52 -11.05 -15.66
CA ASP A 278 -9.40 -11.51 -16.73
C ASP A 278 -8.98 -12.89 -17.24
N ARG A 279 -7.67 -13.11 -17.43
CA ARG A 279 -7.12 -14.41 -17.85
C ARG A 279 -7.37 -15.50 -16.83
N ALA A 280 -7.18 -15.22 -15.53
CA ALA A 280 -7.35 -16.21 -14.47
C ALA A 280 -8.81 -16.69 -14.36
N PHE A 281 -9.78 -15.82 -14.63
CA PHE A 281 -11.22 -16.16 -14.55
C PHE A 281 -11.90 -16.35 -15.90
N GLY A 282 -11.18 -16.18 -17.02
CA GLY A 282 -11.75 -16.26 -18.36
C GLY A 282 -12.76 -15.16 -18.68
N CYS A 283 -12.62 -13.97 -18.08
CA CYS A 283 -13.50 -12.83 -18.32
C CYS A 283 -13.27 -12.26 -19.72
N LYS A 284 -14.35 -11.96 -20.47
CA LYS A 284 -14.25 -11.20 -21.72
C LYS A 284 -14.24 -9.70 -21.42
N PRO A 285 -13.62 -8.86 -22.29
CA PRO A 285 -13.72 -7.41 -22.16
C PRO A 285 -15.18 -6.94 -22.06
N GLY A 286 -15.49 -6.09 -21.08
CA GLY A 286 -16.84 -5.60 -20.81
C GLY A 286 -17.73 -6.56 -19.99
N GLN A 287 -17.28 -7.77 -19.67
CA GLN A 287 -18.02 -8.68 -18.79
C GLN A 287 -17.60 -8.53 -17.33
N SER A 288 -18.59 -8.53 -16.42
CA SER A 288 -18.36 -8.47 -14.98
C SER A 288 -17.46 -7.28 -14.62
N ASN A 289 -16.42 -7.51 -13.83
CA ASN A 289 -15.45 -6.48 -13.46
C ASN A 289 -14.38 -6.22 -14.53
N SER A 290 -14.41 -6.84 -15.72
CA SER A 290 -13.39 -6.61 -16.76
C SER A 290 -13.72 -5.40 -17.62
N ARG A 291 -12.95 -4.32 -17.52
CA ARG A 291 -13.08 -3.12 -18.39
C ARG A 291 -12.44 -3.33 -19.75
N VAL A 292 -13.03 -2.72 -20.79
CA VAL A 292 -12.41 -2.62 -22.13
C VAL A 292 -11.24 -1.62 -22.09
N ASP A 293 -11.49 -0.44 -21.53
CA ASP A 293 -10.51 0.65 -21.42
C ASP A 293 -9.82 0.62 -20.05
N LYS A 294 -8.83 -0.26 -19.88
CA LYS A 294 -8.07 -0.40 -18.63
C LYS A 294 -7.08 0.76 -18.46
N CYS A 295 -6.98 1.30 -17.24
CA CYS A 295 -6.00 2.33 -16.92
C CYS A 295 -4.60 1.70 -16.75
N ASN A 296 -3.71 1.92 -17.72
CA ASN A 296 -2.38 1.29 -17.75
C ASN A 296 -1.30 2.16 -17.09
N VAL A 297 -1.31 2.22 -15.75
CA VAL A 297 -0.45 3.17 -15.01
C VAL A 297 1.01 2.71 -14.91
N TRP A 298 1.29 1.42 -14.80
CA TRP A 298 2.64 0.83 -14.76
C TRP A 298 2.64 -0.61 -15.27
#